data_AF-A0A645E5Y5-F1
#
_entry.id   AF-A0A645E5Y5-F1
#
_cell.length_a   1.000
_cell.length_b   1.000
_cell.length_c   1.000
_cell.angle_alpha   90.00
_cell.angle_beta   90.00
_cell.angle_gamma   90.00
#
_symmetry.space_group_name_H-M   'P 1'
#
loop_
_entity.id
_entity.type
_entity.pdbx_description
1 polymer ?
#
loop_
_entity_poly.entity_id
_entity_poly.type
_entity_poly.pdbx_seq_one_letter_code
_entity_poly.pdbx_strand_id
1 'polypeptide(L)' 'MKEIENQVPEIRTVLSPAPLTLQLDGLRVKLPYDEFHEKIEKLEFDEGVTLSELANISRSKMKNYILIKIKSKSDVGFAI' A
#
# COMPACT_ATOMS: atom_id res chain seq x y z
N MET A 1 6.17 1.51 -6.62
CA MET A 1 6.77 2.38 -5.57
C MET A 1 6.68 3.85 -5.93
N LYS A 2 7.20 4.29 -7.08
CA LYS A 2 7.10 5.71 -7.52
C LYS A 2 5.67 6.26 -7.48
N GLU A 3 4.69 5.47 -7.92
CA GLU A 3 3.29 5.90 -7.95
C GLU A 3 2.74 6.24 -6.56
N ILE A 4 3.03 5.38 -5.58
CA ILE A 4 2.61 5.59 -4.18
C ILE A 4 3.31 6.83 -3.60
N GLU A 5 4.61 7.03 -3.88
CA GLU A 5 5.33 8.22 -3.41
C GLU A 5 4.86 9.52 -4.04
N ASN A 6 4.33 9.47 -5.26
CA ASN A 6 3.79 10.63 -5.96
C ASN A 6 2.42 11.04 -5.40
N GLN A 7 1.56 10.06 -5.14
CA GLN A 7 0.19 10.29 -4.66
C GLN A 7 0.11 10.44 -3.12
N VAL A 8 1.14 10.00 -2.39
CA VAL A 8 1.22 10.05 -0.92
C VAL A 8 2.48 10.79 -0.47
N PRO A 9 2.51 12.13 -0.56
CA PRO A 9 3.68 12.94 -0.21
C PRO A 9 4.11 12.80 1.26
N GLU A 10 3.20 12.41 2.16
CA GLU A 10 3.46 12.20 3.60
C GLU A 10 4.49 11.08 3.86
N ILE A 11 4.72 10.18 2.90
CA ILE A 11 5.81 9.20 2.98
C ILE A 11 7.16 9.90 3.15
N ARG A 12 7.33 11.10 2.58
CA ARG A 12 8.58 11.87 2.67
C ARG A 12 8.82 12.47 4.05
N THR A 13 7.81 12.54 4.91
CA THR A 13 7.94 13.06 6.28
C THR A 13 8.30 11.97 7.28
N VAL A 14 8.35 10.71 6.86
CA VAL A 14 8.72 9.58 7.71
C VAL A 14 10.22 9.63 8.01
N LEU A 15 10.56 9.79 9.30
CA LEU A 15 11.95 9.91 9.76
C LEU A 15 12.69 8.57 9.87
N SER A 16 11.95 7.46 9.92
CA SER A 16 12.57 6.13 9.99
C SER A 16 13.16 5.73 8.63
N PRO A 17 14.30 5.02 8.59
CA PRO A 17 14.95 4.64 7.34
C PRO A 17 14.04 3.75 6.50
N ALA A 18 14.12 3.81 5.17
CA ALA A 18 13.29 3.04 4.23
C ALA A 18 11.77 3.16 4.56
N PRO A 19 11.15 4.32 4.29
CA PRO A 19 9.73 4.57 4.61
C PRO A 19 8.78 3.67 3.82
N LEU A 20 9.23 3.22 2.65
CA LEU A 20 8.68 2.10 1.91
C LEU A 20 9.64 0.92 1.97
N THR A 21 9.10 -0.29 2.16
CA THR A 21 9.91 -1.51 2.18
C THR A 21 9.19 -2.61 1.42
N LEU A 22 9.82 -3.15 0.37
CA LEU A 22 9.31 -4.32 -0.35
C LEU A 22 9.32 -5.56 0.55
N GLN A 23 8.29 -6.38 0.41
CA GLN A 23 8.16 -7.68 1.04
C GLN A 23 7.88 -8.73 -0.05
N LEU A 24 8.01 -10.02 0.29
CA LEU A 24 7.79 -11.11 -0.68
C LEU A 24 6.37 -11.11 -1.27
N ASP A 25 5.38 -10.72 -0.46
CA ASP A 25 3.95 -10.74 -0.80
C ASP A 25 3.35 -9.33 -0.96
N GLY A 26 4.19 -8.29 -1.02
CA GLY A 26 3.71 -6.92 -1.24
C GLY A 26 4.63 -5.83 -0.70
N LEU A 27 4.05 -4.84 -0.02
CA LEU A 27 4.74 -3.61 0.38
C LEU A 27 4.37 -3.20 1.81
N ARG A 28 5.37 -2.71 2.55
CA ARG A 28 5.16 -2.02 3.82
C ARG A 28 5.32 -0.53 3.66
N VAL A 29 4.33 0.22 4.14
CA VAL A 29 4.35 1.69 4.19
C VAL A 29 4.39 2.11 5.65
N LYS A 30 5.45 2.81 6.06
CA LYS A 30 5.67 3.24 7.45
C LYS A 30 4.88 4.50 7.82
N LEU A 31 3.62 4.55 7.37
CA LEU A 31 2.64 5.54 7.80
C LEU A 31 1.65 4.88 8.77
N PRO A 32 1.09 5.64 9.73
CA PRO A 32 0.04 5.15 10.62
C PRO A 32 -1.17 4.63 9.82
N TYR A 33 -1.56 3.38 10.06
CA TYR A 33 -2.69 2.76 9.38
C TYR A 33 -3.97 3.55 9.62
N ASP A 34 -4.23 3.89 10.87
CA ASP A 34 -5.49 4.53 11.29
C ASP A 34 -5.74 5.88 10.65
N GLU A 35 -4.67 6.55 10.21
CA GLU A 35 -4.76 7.87 9.58
C GLU A 35 -4.74 7.78 8.05
N PHE A 36 -4.02 6.80 7.48
CA PHE A 36 -3.70 6.80 6.05
C PHE A 36 -4.23 5.61 5.27
N HIS A 37 -4.83 4.58 5.89
CA HIS A 37 -5.24 3.37 5.16
C HIS A 37 -6.25 3.66 4.04
N GLU A 38 -7.25 4.52 4.29
CA GLU A 38 -8.23 4.89 3.25
C GLU A 38 -7.58 5.59 2.07
N LYS A 39 -6.58 6.44 2.31
CA LYS A 39 -5.84 7.13 1.25
C LYS A 39 -5.06 6.13 0.41
N ILE A 40 -4.44 5.13 1.05
CA ILE A 40 -3.72 4.05 0.37
C ILE A 40 -4.67 3.17 -0.43
N GLU A 41 -5.84 2.82 0.10
CA GLU A 41 -6.84 1.98 -0.56
C GLU A 41 -7.37 2.60 -1.86
N LYS A 42 -7.56 3.93 -1.86
CA LYS A 42 -8.08 4.73 -2.98
C LYS A 42 -7.02 5.13 -4.01
N LEU A 43 -5.79 4.65 -3.88
CA LEU A 43 -4.76 4.92 -4.89
C LEU A 43 -5.18 4.31 -6.23
N GLU A 44 -5.28 5.17 -7.23
CA GLU A 44 -5.62 4.79 -8.60
C GLU A 44 -4.34 4.50 -9.39
N PHE A 45 -4.38 3.41 -10.14
CA PHE A 45 -3.39 3.03 -11.13
C PHE A 45 -3.95 3.24 -12.54
N ASP A 46 -3.14 2.90 -13.54
CA ASP A 46 -3.56 2.92 -14.94
C ASP A 46 -4.89 2.15 -15.13
N GLU A 47 -5.69 2.61 -16.09
CA GLU A 47 -7.00 2.04 -16.41
C GLU A 47 -8.08 2.19 -15.32
N GLY A 48 -7.83 3.01 -14.29
CA GLY A 48 -8.81 3.34 -13.24
C GLY A 48 -8.96 2.28 -12.16
N VAL A 49 -8.01 1.33 -12.09
CA VAL A 49 -8.00 0.28 -11.06
C VAL A 49 -7.46 0.84 -9.76
N THR A 50 -8.15 0.56 -8.65
CA THR A 50 -7.73 1.00 -7.31
C THR A 50 -6.86 -0.04 -6.61
N LEU A 51 -6.02 0.39 -5.67
CA LEU A 51 -5.18 -0.54 -4.90
C LEU A 51 -6.01 -1.55 -4.10
N SER A 52 -7.17 -1.13 -3.58
CA SER A 52 -8.07 -2.00 -2.82
C SER A 52 -8.62 -3.20 -3.62
N GLU A 53 -8.72 -3.06 -4.94
CA GLU A 53 -9.14 -4.15 -5.82
C GLU A 53 -8.04 -5.21 -5.94
N LEU A 54 -6.78 -4.77 -6.05
CA LEU A 54 -5.61 -5.63 -6.30
C LEU A 54 -4.95 -6.18 -5.03
N ALA A 55 -5.16 -5.55 -3.87
CA ALA A 55 -4.43 -5.86 -2.66
C ALA A 55 -5.30 -5.83 -1.40
N ASN A 56 -4.86 -6.56 -0.38
CA ASN A 56 -5.39 -6.46 0.98
C ASN A 56 -4.53 -5.46 1.76
N ILE A 57 -5.15 -4.36 2.20
CA ILE A 57 -4.53 -3.35 3.04
C ILE A 57 -4.85 -3.72 4.49
N SER A 58 -3.83 -3.81 5.36
CA SER A 58 -4.01 -4.24 6.74
C SER A 58 -3.05 -3.55 7.70
N ARG A 59 -3.43 -3.51 8.97
CA ARG A 59 -2.63 -2.92 10.04
C ARG A 59 -1.51 -3.87 10.47
N SER A 60 -0.28 -3.36 10.57
CA SER A 60 0.81 -4.04 11.25
C SER A 60 0.57 -4.07 12.76
N LYS A 61 0.50 -5.28 13.33
CA LYS A 61 0.27 -5.48 14.78
C LYS A 61 1.35 -4.87 15.67
N MET A 62 2.58 -4.70 15.16
CA MET A 62 3.72 -4.27 15.97
C MET A 62 3.89 -2.74 16.02
N LYS A 63 3.66 -2.02 14.91
CA LYS A 63 3.98 -0.58 14.81
C LYS A 63 2.88 0.28 14.16
N ASN A 64 1.65 -0.22 14.07
CA ASN A 64 0.54 0.48 13.40
C ASN A 64 0.85 0.92 11.96
N TYR A 65 1.78 0.26 11.28
CA TYR A 65 2.12 0.57 9.89
C TYR A 65 1.14 -0.08 8.91
N ILE A 66 1.09 0.45 7.70
CA ILE A 66 0.27 -0.13 6.64
C ILE A 66 1.03 -1.27 5.96
N LEU A 67 0.37 -2.42 5.87
CA LEU A 67 0.83 -3.59 5.12
C LEU A 67 -0.09 -3.78 3.93
N ILE A 68 0.49 -3.77 2.73
CA ILE A 68 -0.19 -4.01 1.46
C ILE A 68 0.22 -5.40 1.01
N LYS A 69 -0.73 -6.32 0.89
CA LYS A 69 -0.52 -7.69 0.40
C LYS A 69 -1.23 -7.89 -0.93
N ILE A 70 -0.50 -8.24 -1.98
CA ILE A 70 -1.09 -8.42 -3.29
C ILE A 70 -1.98 -9.66 -3.28
N LYS A 71 -3.21 -9.54 -3.82
CA LYS A 71 -4.14 -10.65 -3.95
C LYS A 71 -3.64 -11.64 -5.00
N SER A 72 -4.05 -12.90 -4.87
CA SER A 72 -3.70 -13.91 -5.87
C SER A 72 -4.48 -13.66 -7.17
N LYS A 73 -3.98 -14.14 -8.32
CA LYS A 73 -4.70 -14.02 -9.60
C LYS A 73 -6.13 -14.56 -9.51
N SER A 74 -6.34 -15.63 -8.75
CA SER A 74 -7.67 -16.22 -8.52
C SER A 74 -8.62 -15.29 -7.75
N ASP A 75 -8.11 -14.48 -6.84
CA ASP A 75 -8.91 -13.55 -6.03
C ASP A 75 -9.30 -12.29 -6.80
N VAL A 76 -8.46 -11.84 -7.73
CA VAL A 76 -8.72 -10.62 -8.53
C VAL A 76 -9.55 -10.91 -9.78
N GLY A 77 -9.57 -12.15 -10.27
CA GLY A 77 -10.34 -12.55 -11.45
C GLY A 77 -9.77 -12.08 -12.79
N PHE A 78 -8.68 -11.30 -12.79
CA PHE A 78 -8.00 -10.83 -13.99
C PHE A 78 -6.58 -11.42 -14.10
N ALA A 79 -6.23 -11.87 -15.31
CA ALA A 79 -4.84 -12.16 -15.66
C ALA A 79 -4.17 -10.84 -16.05
N ILE A 80 -3.42 -10.24 -15.12
CA ILE A 80 -2.35 -9.29 -15.45
C ILE A 80 -1.27 -10.04 -16.23
#